data_AF-A0A926ARY5-F1
#
_entry.id   AF-A0A926ARY5-F1
#
_cell.length_a   1.000
_cell.length_b   1.000
_cell.length_c   1.000
_cell.angle_alpha   90.00
_cell.angle_beta   90.00
_cell.angle_gamma   90.00
#
_symmetry.space_group_name_H-M   'P 1'
#
loop_
_entity.id
_entity.type
_entity.pdbx_description
1 polymer ?
#
loop_
_entity_poly.entity_id
_entity_poly.type
_entity_poly.pdbx_seq_one_letter_code
_entity_poly.pdbx_strand_id
1 'polypeptide(L)'
;MPHPYLFRLDERVSRGLSHWEPAQRERHRQFILSQQNADGGFGGRGLPAEDAHSEPEGRESDLYYTAFAIRALSALRAFAPEDARRVAQFLDASRHHETSVIDVVSWLYSALMVQASGGIDLLAQAEANWPERLAAILEGFRTVDGGYAKTHEGALGSTYHSFLVALCYELIGQTLPSPDRLVSFIRDRQRDDGGFVEIAPMKRSGTNPTAAAVAVLTLHSSIGKNLREDVLAYLLDVRGDEGGFQANTRIPFADTLSTFTGYLTCLDLEARDVVDPKRIEQFVLSLEQPQGGFRAASWDQATDVEYTFYALGTLGLLWSDRPSATSAIHR
;
A
#
# COMPACT_ATOMS: atom_id res chain seq x y z
N MET A 1 12.35 18.56 8.72
CA MET A 1 12.51 17.12 8.45
C MET A 1 11.91 16.84 7.08
N PRO A 2 12.42 15.86 6.32
CA PRO A 2 11.74 15.42 5.10
C PRO A 2 10.30 14.97 5.44
N HIS A 3 9.36 15.22 4.54
CA HIS A 3 7.96 14.80 4.68
C HIS A 3 7.88 13.26 4.81
N PRO A 4 7.06 12.65 5.68
CA PRO A 4 7.00 11.19 5.84
C PRO A 4 6.83 10.42 4.52
N TYR A 5 7.41 9.22 4.41
CA TYR A 5 7.45 8.44 3.16
C TYR A 5 6.08 8.27 2.51
N LEU A 6 5.07 7.87 3.29
CA LEU A 6 3.71 7.63 2.79
C LEU A 6 3.10 8.86 2.12
N PHE A 7 3.25 10.03 2.73
CA PHE A 7 2.71 11.26 2.14
C PHE A 7 3.43 11.67 0.85
N ARG A 8 4.75 11.45 0.74
CA ARG A 8 5.49 11.68 -0.52
C ARG A 8 4.99 10.76 -1.63
N LEU A 9 4.71 9.50 -1.30
CA LEU A 9 4.14 8.54 -2.23
C LEU A 9 2.72 8.94 -2.67
N ASP A 10 1.86 9.31 -1.72
CA ASP A 10 0.50 9.79 -1.99
C ASP A 10 0.50 11.02 -2.89
N GLU A 11 1.37 12.00 -2.63
CA GLU A 11 1.54 13.20 -3.48
C GLU A 11 1.99 12.82 -4.89
N ARG A 12 2.97 11.93 -5.02
CA ARG A 12 3.49 11.48 -6.32
C ARG A 12 2.41 10.80 -7.15
N VAL A 13 1.68 9.85 -6.56
CA VAL A 13 0.57 9.14 -7.20
C VAL A 13 -0.51 10.13 -7.61
N SER A 14 -0.91 11.01 -6.69
CA SER A 14 -1.98 11.99 -6.92
C SER A 14 -1.64 12.99 -8.03
N ARG A 15 -0.37 13.41 -8.10
CA ARG A 15 0.13 14.25 -9.20
C ARG A 15 -0.05 13.56 -10.55
N GLY A 16 0.31 12.28 -10.67
CA GLY A 16 0.14 11.56 -11.93
C GLY A 16 -1.33 11.39 -12.33
N LEU A 17 -2.19 11.05 -11.37
CA LEU A 17 -3.63 10.90 -11.62
C LEU A 17 -4.32 12.24 -11.90
N SER A 18 -3.70 13.38 -11.60
CA SER A 18 -4.25 14.70 -11.95
C SER A 18 -4.35 14.95 -13.46
N HIS A 19 -3.63 14.17 -14.27
CA HIS A 19 -3.75 14.17 -15.73
C HIS A 19 -4.98 13.44 -16.26
N TRP A 20 -5.73 12.74 -15.40
CA TRP A 20 -6.97 12.06 -15.79
C TRP A 20 -8.11 13.05 -15.97
N GLU A 21 -8.92 12.80 -16.99
CA GLU A 21 -10.16 13.54 -17.20
C GLU A 21 -11.05 13.46 -15.93
N PRO A 22 -11.71 14.56 -15.53
CA PRO A 22 -12.55 14.57 -14.34
C PRO A 22 -13.60 13.44 -14.32
N ALA A 23 -14.20 13.14 -15.47
CA ALA A 23 -15.19 12.05 -15.60
C ALA A 23 -14.59 10.66 -15.33
N GLN A 24 -13.34 10.44 -15.70
CA GLN A 24 -12.65 9.18 -15.40
C GLN A 24 -12.43 9.05 -13.89
N ARG A 25 -11.89 10.08 -13.23
CA ARG A 25 -11.68 10.08 -11.78
C ARG A 25 -12.99 9.89 -11.01
N GLU A 26 -14.05 10.55 -11.44
CA GLU A 26 -15.37 10.43 -10.82
C GLU A 26 -15.94 9.01 -10.95
N ARG A 27 -15.75 8.33 -12.08
CA ARG A 27 -16.16 6.93 -12.24
C ARG A 27 -15.50 6.02 -11.20
N HIS A 28 -14.19 6.13 -10.99
CA HIS A 28 -13.51 5.32 -9.96
C HIS A 28 -13.92 5.73 -8.54
N ARG A 29 -14.14 7.03 -8.29
CA ARG A 29 -14.67 7.52 -7.02
C ARG A 29 -16.02 6.86 -6.70
N GLN A 30 -16.95 6.85 -7.65
CA GLN A 30 -18.28 6.25 -7.50
C GLN A 30 -18.18 4.75 -7.22
N PHE A 31 -17.32 4.04 -7.95
CA PHE A 31 -17.04 2.63 -7.65
C PHE A 31 -16.56 2.45 -6.21
N ILE A 32 -15.53 3.19 -5.77
CA ILE A 32 -14.99 3.05 -4.41
C ILE A 32 -16.08 3.29 -3.38
N LEU A 33 -16.82 4.40 -3.48
CA LEU A 33 -17.88 4.73 -2.53
C LEU A 33 -19.05 3.74 -2.52
N SER A 34 -19.32 3.06 -3.65
CA SER A 34 -20.31 1.98 -3.69
C SER A 34 -19.93 0.78 -2.82
N GLN A 35 -18.66 0.65 -2.44
CA GLN A 35 -18.16 -0.42 -1.57
C GLN A 35 -18.20 -0.04 -0.09
N GLN A 36 -18.68 1.16 0.27
CA GLN A 36 -18.77 1.61 1.65
C GLN A 36 -20.03 1.05 2.33
N ASN A 37 -19.84 0.45 3.50
CA ASN A 37 -20.93 -0.06 4.31
C ASN A 37 -21.69 1.05 5.06
N ALA A 38 -22.82 0.66 5.66
CA ALA A 38 -23.69 1.57 6.40
C ALA A 38 -23.02 2.18 7.63
N ASP A 39 -22.08 1.47 8.26
CA ASP A 39 -21.29 1.93 9.41
C ASP A 39 -20.18 2.93 9.03
N GLY A 40 -19.97 3.17 7.73
CA GLY A 40 -18.96 4.10 7.20
C GLY A 40 -17.60 3.45 6.89
N GLY A 41 -17.42 2.17 7.23
CA GLY A 41 -16.22 1.42 6.86
C GLY A 41 -16.34 0.77 5.48
N PHE A 42 -15.26 0.13 5.05
CA PHE A 42 -15.20 -0.65 3.81
C PHE A 42 -14.79 -2.08 4.16
N GLY A 43 -15.42 -3.06 3.51
CA GLY A 43 -15.14 -4.47 3.72
C GLY A 43 -14.37 -5.11 2.57
N GLY A 44 -13.73 -6.24 2.87
CA GLY A 44 -12.91 -7.01 1.95
C GLY A 44 -13.63 -7.64 0.77
N ARG A 45 -12.96 -8.52 0.01
CA ARG A 45 -13.63 -9.28 -1.07
C ARG A 45 -14.79 -10.11 -0.49
N GLY A 46 -15.97 -9.93 -1.06
CA GLY A 46 -17.15 -10.72 -0.77
C GLY A 46 -17.00 -11.99 -1.58
N LEU A 47 -17.34 -13.11 -0.95
CA LEU A 47 -17.38 -14.38 -1.66
C LEU A 47 -18.34 -14.24 -2.86
N PRO A 48 -18.05 -14.88 -4.01
CA PRO A 48 -19.03 -15.00 -5.06
C PRO A 48 -20.32 -15.56 -4.44
N ALA A 49 -21.45 -14.95 -4.78
CA ALA A 49 -22.75 -15.50 -4.44
C ALA A 49 -22.78 -16.98 -4.88
N GLU A 50 -23.14 -17.90 -3.97
CA GLU A 50 -23.15 -19.34 -4.28
C GLU A 50 -24.11 -19.66 -5.44
N ASP A 51 -25.08 -18.78 -5.67
CA ASP A 51 -25.99 -18.79 -6.82
C ASP A 51 -26.37 -17.37 -7.27
N ALA A 52 -26.92 -17.25 -8.48
CA ALA A 52 -27.32 -15.97 -9.10
C ALA A 52 -28.47 -15.23 -8.39
N HIS A 53 -28.96 -15.77 -7.27
CA HIS A 53 -30.08 -15.25 -6.49
C HIS A 53 -29.71 -14.91 -5.04
N SER A 54 -28.49 -15.24 -4.61
CA SER A 54 -27.96 -14.78 -3.33
C SER A 54 -27.44 -13.35 -3.46
N GLU A 55 -27.91 -12.47 -2.58
CA GLU A 55 -27.19 -11.23 -2.30
C GLU A 55 -25.78 -11.61 -1.83
N PRO A 56 -24.71 -10.96 -2.33
CA PRO A 56 -23.39 -11.12 -1.74
C PRO A 56 -23.51 -10.88 -0.24
N GLU A 57 -23.02 -11.80 0.60
CA GLU A 57 -22.92 -11.54 2.03
C GLU A 57 -22.27 -10.17 2.22
N GLY A 58 -22.96 -9.28 2.96
CA GLY A 58 -22.45 -7.96 3.28
C GLY A 58 -21.07 -8.13 3.90
N ARG A 59 -20.05 -7.56 3.25
CA ARG A 59 -18.65 -7.68 3.71
C ARG A 59 -18.54 -6.88 5.00
N GLU A 60 -18.16 -7.51 6.11
CA GLU A 60 -17.90 -6.76 7.35
C GLU A 60 -16.84 -5.68 7.09
N SER A 61 -17.07 -4.47 7.60
CA SER A 61 -16.10 -3.39 7.50
C SER A 61 -14.85 -3.74 8.32
N ASP A 62 -13.69 -3.51 7.73
CA ASP A 62 -12.41 -3.68 8.42
C ASP A 62 -11.48 -2.48 8.20
N LEU A 63 -10.50 -2.33 9.09
CA LEU A 63 -9.55 -1.21 9.06
C LEU A 63 -8.67 -1.22 7.81
N TYR A 64 -8.27 -2.41 7.35
CA TYR A 64 -7.37 -2.57 6.21
C TYR A 64 -8.00 -2.08 4.91
N TYR A 65 -9.19 -2.58 4.56
CA TYR A 65 -9.91 -2.15 3.36
C TYR A 65 -10.41 -0.71 3.46
N THR A 66 -10.76 -0.24 4.66
CA THR A 66 -11.06 1.18 4.89
C THR A 66 -9.87 2.07 4.56
N ALA A 67 -8.66 1.69 4.99
CA ALA A 67 -7.44 2.43 4.67
C ALA A 67 -7.16 2.44 3.15
N PHE A 68 -7.39 1.32 2.44
CA PHE A 68 -7.25 1.29 0.97
C PHE A 68 -8.26 2.18 0.24
N ALA A 69 -9.52 2.19 0.68
CA ALA A 69 -10.52 3.07 0.10
C ALA A 69 -10.13 4.55 0.26
N ILE A 70 -9.69 4.95 1.46
CA ILE A 70 -9.21 6.32 1.73
C ILE A 70 -8.00 6.65 0.86
N ARG A 71 -7.02 5.74 0.75
CA ARG A 71 -5.85 5.91 -0.12
C ARG A 71 -6.24 6.10 -1.58
N ALA A 72 -7.16 5.28 -2.09
CA ALA A 72 -7.65 5.39 -3.47
C ALA A 72 -8.38 6.71 -3.72
N LEU A 73 -9.28 7.11 -2.81
CA LEU A 73 -9.99 8.40 -2.90
C LEU A 73 -9.02 9.59 -2.80
N SER A 74 -8.02 9.51 -1.93
CA SER A 74 -7.01 10.55 -1.75
C SER A 74 -6.11 10.67 -2.97
N ALA A 75 -5.68 9.53 -3.55
CA ALA A 75 -4.93 9.48 -4.80
C ALA A 75 -5.69 10.17 -5.95
N LEU A 76 -7.01 9.95 -6.05
CA LEU A 76 -7.88 10.61 -7.04
C LEU A 76 -8.16 12.10 -6.76
N ARG A 77 -7.72 12.63 -5.60
CA ARG A 77 -8.09 13.96 -5.05
C ARG A 77 -9.60 14.11 -4.88
N ALA A 78 -10.23 13.04 -4.41
CA ALA A 78 -11.67 12.86 -4.38
C ALA A 78 -12.20 12.44 -2.99
N PHE A 79 -11.34 12.42 -1.97
CA PHE A 79 -11.72 12.17 -0.58
C PHE A 79 -12.28 13.46 0.04
N ALA A 80 -13.60 13.59 0.05
CA ALA A 80 -14.29 14.81 0.43
C ALA A 80 -14.65 14.83 1.94
N PRO A 81 -14.97 16.01 2.52
CA PRO A 81 -15.31 16.13 3.95
C PRO A 81 -16.48 15.25 4.40
N GLU A 82 -17.44 14.98 3.53
CA GLU A 82 -18.57 14.07 3.77
C GLU A 82 -18.16 12.60 3.82
N ASP A 83 -17.21 12.19 2.97
CA ASP A 83 -16.65 10.83 3.00
C ASP A 83 -15.87 10.65 4.30
N ALA A 84 -15.07 11.66 4.68
CA ALA A 84 -14.32 11.69 5.92
C ALA A 84 -15.23 11.60 7.16
N ARG A 85 -16.41 12.25 7.15
CA ARG A 85 -17.40 12.13 8.23
C ARG A 85 -17.91 10.70 8.40
N ARG A 86 -18.17 9.97 7.31
CA ARG A 86 -18.64 8.58 7.37
C ARG A 86 -17.53 7.66 7.89
N VAL A 87 -16.32 7.80 7.36
CA VAL A 87 -15.15 7.05 7.84
C VAL A 87 -14.88 7.32 9.32
N ALA A 88 -15.00 8.57 9.78
CA ALA A 88 -14.80 8.91 11.19
C ALA A 88 -15.73 8.14 12.13
N GLN A 89 -16.99 7.89 11.71
CA GLN A 89 -17.95 7.11 12.49
C GLN A 89 -17.48 5.67 12.69
N PHE A 90 -16.99 5.04 11.62
CA PHE A 90 -16.41 3.70 11.69
C PHE A 90 -15.14 3.65 12.55
N LEU A 91 -14.24 4.63 12.39
CA LEU A 91 -12.99 4.70 13.15
C LEU A 91 -13.20 4.90 14.66
N ASP A 92 -14.21 5.67 15.05
CA ASP A 92 -14.57 5.87 16.46
C ASP A 92 -15.08 4.56 17.09
N ALA A 93 -15.93 3.82 16.35
CA ALA A 93 -16.42 2.51 16.79
C ALA A 93 -15.34 1.41 16.82
N SER A 94 -14.34 1.49 15.93
CA SER A 94 -13.29 0.49 15.78
C SER A 94 -12.02 0.77 16.60
N ARG A 95 -11.96 1.88 17.35
CA ARG A 95 -10.78 2.36 18.10
C ARG A 95 -10.11 1.36 19.06
N HIS A 96 -10.84 0.34 19.49
CA HIS A 96 -10.34 -0.67 20.44
C HIS A 96 -10.16 -2.07 19.81
N HIS A 97 -10.28 -2.19 18.49
CA HIS A 97 -10.21 -3.47 17.77
C HIS A 97 -8.84 -3.70 17.09
N GLU A 98 -7.78 -3.06 17.61
CA GLU A 98 -6.42 -3.19 17.08
C GLU A 98 -5.76 -4.48 17.57
N THR A 99 -5.86 -5.55 16.78
CA THR A 99 -5.30 -6.88 17.15
C THR A 99 -3.96 -7.18 16.51
N SER A 100 -3.60 -6.41 15.47
CA SER A 100 -2.40 -6.60 14.68
C SER A 100 -1.75 -5.27 14.31
N VAL A 101 -0.48 -5.33 13.89
CA VAL A 101 0.23 -4.15 13.35
C VAL A 101 -0.56 -3.51 12.20
N ILE A 102 -1.19 -4.30 11.35
CA ILE A 102 -1.98 -3.80 10.22
C ILE A 102 -3.14 -2.94 10.71
N ASP A 103 -3.86 -3.38 11.75
CA ASP A 103 -5.00 -2.65 12.29
C ASP A 103 -4.56 -1.30 12.84
N VAL A 104 -3.50 -1.29 13.64
CA VAL A 104 -2.90 -0.08 14.23
C VAL A 104 -2.51 0.93 13.14
N VAL A 105 -1.77 0.48 12.12
CA VAL A 105 -1.28 1.34 11.04
C VAL A 105 -2.44 1.85 10.19
N SER A 106 -3.42 0.99 9.91
CA SER A 106 -4.59 1.32 9.10
C SER A 106 -5.48 2.33 9.81
N TRP A 107 -5.72 2.15 11.11
CA TRP A 107 -6.48 3.10 11.93
C TRP A 107 -5.78 4.45 11.99
N LEU A 108 -4.48 4.48 12.30
CA LEU A 108 -3.72 5.72 12.40
C LEU A 108 -3.70 6.49 11.07
N TYR A 109 -3.37 5.82 9.96
CA TYR A 109 -3.36 6.45 8.64
C TYR A 109 -4.74 7.03 8.30
N SER A 110 -5.79 6.25 8.53
CA SER A 110 -7.16 6.67 8.25
C SER A 110 -7.59 7.86 9.09
N ALA A 111 -7.25 7.88 10.38
CA ALA A 111 -7.53 8.99 11.29
C ALA A 111 -6.82 10.28 10.85
N LEU A 112 -5.54 10.20 10.48
CA LEU A 112 -4.78 11.35 9.97
C LEU A 112 -5.37 11.88 8.66
N MET A 113 -5.82 11.01 7.76
CA MET A 113 -6.46 11.43 6.51
C MET A 113 -7.84 12.06 6.73
N VAL A 114 -8.62 11.50 7.66
CA VAL A 114 -9.91 12.09 8.09
C VAL A 114 -9.70 13.49 8.68
N GLN A 115 -8.65 13.69 9.47
CA GLN A 115 -8.30 15.01 9.99
C GLN A 115 -7.89 15.96 8.86
N ALA A 116 -7.04 15.52 7.94
CA ALA A 116 -6.54 16.35 6.84
C ALA A 116 -7.65 16.79 5.87
N SER A 117 -8.57 15.88 5.51
CA SER A 117 -9.63 16.16 4.53
C SER A 117 -10.92 16.68 5.14
N GLY A 118 -11.27 16.24 6.35
CA GLY A 118 -12.54 16.53 7.01
C GLY A 118 -12.44 17.48 8.20
N GLY A 119 -11.24 17.78 8.70
CA GLY A 119 -11.04 18.56 9.92
C GLY A 119 -11.49 17.85 11.21
N ILE A 120 -11.71 16.54 11.15
CA ILE A 120 -12.18 15.73 12.29
C ILE A 120 -10.97 15.08 12.95
N ASP A 121 -10.64 15.54 14.15
CA ASP A 121 -9.51 15.03 14.91
C ASP A 121 -9.96 13.94 15.91
N LEU A 122 -9.81 12.68 15.51
CA LEU A 122 -10.11 11.50 16.35
C LEU A 122 -9.11 11.30 17.50
N LEU A 123 -8.03 12.07 17.53
CA LEU A 123 -7.03 12.08 18.59
C LEU A 123 -7.14 13.33 19.48
N ALA A 124 -8.12 14.22 19.26
CA ALA A 124 -8.28 15.46 20.02
C ALA A 124 -8.43 15.27 21.54
N GLN A 125 -9.02 14.14 21.95
CA GLN A 125 -9.17 13.77 23.37
C GLN A 125 -8.08 12.82 23.88
N ALA A 126 -7.15 12.40 23.03
CA ALA A 126 -6.03 11.57 23.46
C ALA A 126 -5.09 12.41 24.35
N GLU A 127 -4.51 11.78 25.38
CA GLU A 127 -3.52 12.49 26.20
C GLU A 127 -2.31 12.91 25.35
N ALA A 128 -1.63 13.98 25.75
CA ALA A 128 -0.54 14.58 24.97
C ALA A 128 0.61 13.62 24.61
N ASN A 129 0.81 12.55 25.39
CA ASN A 129 1.82 11.52 25.19
C ASN A 129 1.31 10.30 24.38
N TRP A 130 0.21 10.44 23.62
CA TRP A 130 -0.29 9.36 22.77
C TRP A 130 0.74 8.85 21.75
N PRO A 131 1.62 9.68 21.14
CA PRO A 131 2.63 9.18 20.22
C PRO A 131 3.61 8.22 20.92
N GLU A 132 4.04 8.55 22.15
CA GLU A 132 4.93 7.71 22.95
C GLU A 132 4.26 6.40 23.38
N ARG A 133 2.97 6.45 23.73
CA ARG A 133 2.20 5.23 24.03
C ARG A 133 2.07 4.33 22.80
N LEU A 134 1.77 4.90 21.65
CA LEU A 134 1.67 4.15 20.40
C LEU A 134 3.02 3.55 20.00
N ALA A 135 4.11 4.30 20.15
CA ALA A 135 5.47 3.78 19.98
C ALA A 135 5.77 2.59 20.92
N ALA A 136 5.28 2.61 22.17
CA ALA A 136 5.44 1.48 23.08
C ALA A 136 4.62 0.25 22.66
N ILE A 137 3.40 0.45 22.14
CA ILE A 137 2.57 -0.63 21.57
C ILE A 137 3.28 -1.26 20.36
N LEU A 138 3.76 -0.44 19.43
CA LEU A 138 4.50 -0.88 18.25
C LEU A 138 5.75 -1.68 18.62
N GLU A 139 6.52 -1.20 19.61
CA GLU A 139 7.70 -1.91 20.10
C GLU A 139 7.35 -3.27 20.73
N GLY A 140 6.14 -3.42 21.28
CA GLY A 140 5.62 -4.69 21.78
C GLY A 140 5.44 -5.78 20.72
N PHE A 141 5.48 -5.46 19.41
CA PHE A 141 5.49 -6.45 18.33
C PHE A 141 6.90 -6.90 17.93
N ARG A 142 7.96 -6.31 18.51
CA ARG A 142 9.35 -6.63 18.12
C ARG A 142 9.71 -8.06 18.53
N THR A 143 10.27 -8.80 17.59
CA THR A 143 10.72 -10.18 17.78
C THR A 143 12.21 -10.27 18.10
N VAL A 144 12.63 -11.43 18.59
CA VAL A 144 14.03 -11.68 19.00
C VAL A 144 15.02 -11.50 17.85
N ASP A 145 14.61 -11.82 16.62
CA ASP A 145 15.39 -11.65 15.40
C ASP A 145 15.49 -10.19 14.91
N GLY A 146 14.85 -9.25 15.60
CA GLY A 146 14.99 -7.81 15.37
C GLY A 146 13.91 -7.19 14.48
N GLY A 147 13.08 -7.99 13.82
CA GLY A 147 11.91 -7.55 13.07
C GLY A 147 10.68 -7.35 13.96
N TYR A 148 9.52 -7.21 13.33
CA TYR A 148 8.23 -7.08 13.98
C TYR A 148 7.26 -8.15 13.48
N ALA A 149 6.53 -8.79 14.41
CA ALA A 149 5.53 -9.80 14.11
C ALA A 149 4.19 -9.17 13.69
N LYS A 150 3.30 -9.99 13.13
CA LYS A 150 1.92 -9.59 12.81
C LYS A 150 1.11 -9.23 14.07
N THR A 151 1.20 -10.08 15.09
CA THR A 151 0.48 -9.98 16.37
C THR A 151 1.48 -10.09 17.53
N HIS A 152 1.08 -9.70 18.74
CA HIS A 152 1.90 -9.86 19.95
C HIS A 152 2.24 -11.31 20.29
N GLU A 153 1.44 -12.27 19.81
CA GLU A 153 1.67 -13.70 19.99
C GLU A 153 2.62 -14.29 18.94
N GLY A 154 2.97 -13.51 17.91
CA GLY A 154 3.79 -13.98 16.80
C GLY A 154 5.26 -14.16 17.20
N ALA A 155 5.79 -15.37 17.00
CA ALA A 155 7.17 -15.70 17.35
C ALA A 155 8.22 -15.26 16.30
N LEU A 156 7.80 -14.96 15.07
CA LEU A 156 8.68 -14.64 13.95
C LEU A 156 8.40 -13.24 13.41
N GLY A 157 9.48 -12.50 13.16
CA GLY A 157 9.39 -11.21 12.50
C GLY A 157 8.96 -11.37 11.04
N SER A 158 8.21 -10.40 10.55
CA SER A 158 7.73 -10.30 9.18
C SER A 158 8.34 -9.09 8.49
N THR A 159 8.78 -9.25 7.25
CA THR A 159 9.31 -8.14 6.43
C THR A 159 8.28 -7.05 6.22
N TYR A 160 7.05 -7.41 5.83
CA TYR A 160 5.97 -6.45 5.62
C TYR A 160 5.55 -5.73 6.90
N HIS A 161 5.34 -6.44 8.01
CA HIS A 161 4.94 -5.79 9.27
C HIS A 161 6.05 -4.90 9.83
N SER A 162 7.31 -5.29 9.66
CA SER A 162 8.43 -4.43 10.04
C SER A 162 8.48 -3.13 9.24
N PHE A 163 8.15 -3.19 7.95
CA PHE A 163 7.99 -2.00 7.12
C PHE A 163 6.85 -1.10 7.61
N LEU A 164 5.69 -1.67 7.92
CA LEU A 164 4.55 -0.90 8.44
C LEU A 164 4.88 -0.20 9.77
N VAL A 165 5.56 -0.90 10.68
CA VAL A 165 6.00 -0.31 11.95
C VAL A 165 6.95 0.86 11.71
N ALA A 166 7.95 0.69 10.84
CA ALA A 166 8.89 1.78 10.50
C ALA A 166 8.16 3.03 9.96
N LEU A 167 7.16 2.85 9.10
CA LEU A 167 6.32 3.94 8.60
C LEU A 167 5.49 4.59 9.71
N CYS A 168 4.95 3.80 10.63
CA CYS A 168 4.20 4.33 11.76
C CYS A 168 5.05 5.24 12.65
N TYR A 169 6.32 4.88 12.92
CA TYR A 169 7.24 5.75 13.64
C TYR A 169 7.45 7.11 12.96
N GLU A 170 7.61 7.13 11.62
CA GLU A 170 7.67 8.40 10.86
C GLU A 170 6.36 9.22 11.00
N LEU A 171 5.20 8.56 10.92
CA LEU A 171 3.89 9.24 10.99
C LEU A 171 3.63 9.89 12.35
N ILE A 172 4.02 9.24 13.44
CA ILE A 172 3.82 9.75 14.81
C ILE A 172 4.97 10.65 15.28
N GLY A 173 5.97 10.91 14.43
CA GLY A 173 7.11 11.76 14.74
C GLY A 173 8.03 11.19 15.83
N GLN A 174 8.06 9.86 16.01
CA GLN A 174 8.88 9.18 17.00
C GLN A 174 10.10 8.52 16.36
N THR A 175 11.15 8.32 17.15
CA THR A 175 12.36 7.63 16.68
C THR A 175 12.18 6.12 16.79
N LEU A 176 12.41 5.39 15.70
CA LEU A 176 12.42 3.93 15.72
C LEU A 176 13.54 3.41 16.66
N PRO A 177 13.22 2.59 17.67
CA PRO A 177 14.22 1.99 18.55
C PRO A 177 15.14 1.02 17.79
N SER A 178 16.42 0.99 18.12
CA SER A 178 17.39 0.01 17.59
C SER A 178 17.29 -0.24 16.07
N PRO A 179 17.38 0.81 15.22
CA PRO A 179 17.19 0.67 13.77
C PRO A 179 18.18 -0.31 13.13
N ASP A 180 19.40 -0.42 13.67
CA ASP A 180 20.41 -1.38 13.20
C ASP A 180 19.95 -2.85 13.33
N ARG A 181 19.18 -3.17 14.38
CA ARG A 181 18.60 -4.52 14.53
C ARG A 181 17.56 -4.80 13.46
N LEU A 182 16.75 -3.80 13.11
CA LEU A 182 15.80 -3.93 12.01
C LEU A 182 16.52 -4.09 10.67
N VAL A 183 17.57 -3.30 10.42
CA VAL A 183 18.38 -3.42 9.20
C VAL A 183 19.03 -4.80 9.09
N SER A 184 19.58 -5.33 10.18
CA SER A 184 20.12 -6.71 10.21
C SER A 184 19.04 -7.74 9.91
N PHE A 185 17.88 -7.63 10.57
CA PHE A 185 16.73 -8.50 10.31
C PHE A 185 16.36 -8.51 8.82
N ILE A 186 16.22 -7.34 8.20
CA ILE A 186 15.84 -7.22 6.78
C ILE A 186 16.90 -7.84 5.88
N ARG A 187 18.20 -7.59 6.13
CA ARG A 187 19.28 -8.20 5.34
C ARG A 187 19.25 -9.73 5.42
N ASP A 188 18.92 -10.29 6.57
CA ASP A 188 18.75 -11.75 6.74
C ASP A 188 17.50 -12.32 6.04
N ARG A 189 16.65 -11.48 5.44
CA ARG A 189 15.52 -11.88 4.60
C ARG A 189 15.87 -11.97 3.11
N GLN A 190 17.05 -11.54 2.68
CA GLN A 190 17.47 -11.71 1.30
C GLN A 190 17.74 -13.19 0.98
N ARG A 191 17.51 -13.61 -0.27
CA ARG A 191 17.86 -14.95 -0.77
C ARG A 191 18.82 -14.85 -1.94
N ASP A 192 19.38 -16.00 -2.33
CA ASP A 192 20.32 -16.12 -3.45
C ASP A 192 19.71 -15.70 -4.80
N ASP A 193 18.38 -15.66 -4.90
CA ASP A 193 17.64 -15.13 -6.06
C ASP A 193 17.63 -13.59 -6.10
N GLY A 194 18.27 -12.92 -5.13
CA GLY A 194 18.43 -11.48 -5.04
C GLY A 194 17.28 -10.74 -4.35
N GLY A 195 16.10 -11.35 -4.29
CA GLY A 195 14.92 -10.79 -3.63
C GLY A 195 14.89 -11.05 -2.13
N PHE A 196 13.79 -10.64 -1.49
CA PHE A 196 13.54 -10.86 -0.07
C PHE A 196 12.30 -11.71 0.17
N VAL A 197 12.30 -12.42 1.31
CA VAL A 197 11.15 -13.20 1.78
C VAL A 197 10.38 -12.52 2.89
N GLU A 198 9.15 -12.96 3.11
CA GLU A 198 8.29 -12.42 4.17
C GLU A 198 8.70 -12.92 5.57
N ILE A 199 9.05 -14.20 5.71
CA ILE A 199 9.52 -14.82 6.95
C ILE A 199 10.74 -15.71 6.70
N ALA A 200 11.59 -15.86 7.73
CA ALA A 200 12.87 -16.57 7.61
C ALA A 200 12.82 -17.99 7.01
N PRO A 201 11.82 -18.85 7.30
CA PRO A 201 11.79 -20.21 6.74
C PRO A 201 11.55 -20.29 5.23
N MET A 202 11.07 -19.22 4.59
CA MET A 202 10.82 -19.21 3.15
C MET A 202 12.12 -19.27 2.36
N LYS A 203 12.12 -20.06 1.27
CA LYS A 203 13.30 -20.29 0.42
C LYS A 203 13.35 -19.45 -0.85
N ARG A 204 12.21 -18.90 -1.27
CA ARG A 204 12.06 -18.14 -2.51
C ARG A 204 11.45 -16.80 -2.20
N SER A 205 12.01 -15.77 -2.81
CA SER A 205 11.61 -14.39 -2.60
C SER A 205 10.25 -14.07 -3.21
N GLY A 206 9.69 -12.94 -2.78
CA GLY A 206 8.45 -12.38 -3.31
C GLY A 206 8.64 -10.91 -3.68
N THR A 207 7.85 -10.43 -4.63
CA THR A 207 7.92 -9.03 -5.10
C THR A 207 7.56 -8.05 -4.00
N ASN A 208 6.46 -8.31 -3.27
CA ASN A 208 6.01 -7.46 -2.16
C ASN A 208 7.00 -7.42 -0.97
N PRO A 209 7.51 -8.55 -0.43
CA PRO A 209 8.53 -8.49 0.62
C PRO A 209 9.84 -7.85 0.14
N THR A 210 10.20 -8.00 -1.14
CA THR A 210 11.35 -7.28 -1.73
C THR A 210 11.14 -5.77 -1.69
N ALA A 211 9.97 -5.28 -2.09
CA ALA A 211 9.64 -3.86 -2.02
C ALA A 211 9.66 -3.31 -0.59
N ALA A 212 9.05 -4.05 0.35
CA ALA A 212 9.05 -3.68 1.77
C ALA A 212 10.47 -3.61 2.35
N ALA A 213 11.33 -4.58 2.02
CA ALA A 213 12.73 -4.60 2.43
C ALA A 213 13.51 -3.40 1.86
N VAL A 214 13.38 -3.12 0.56
CA VAL A 214 14.02 -1.96 -0.08
C VAL A 214 13.57 -0.65 0.55
N ALA A 215 12.28 -0.50 0.86
CA ALA A 215 11.76 0.68 1.53
C ALA A 215 12.37 0.86 2.94
N VAL A 216 12.40 -0.19 3.77
CA VAL A 216 13.03 -0.13 5.10
C VAL A 216 14.51 0.22 5.01
N LEU A 217 15.25 -0.41 4.09
CA LEU A 217 16.67 -0.14 3.91
C LEU A 217 16.95 1.28 3.39
N THR A 218 16.04 1.84 2.58
CA THR A 218 16.11 3.24 2.13
C THR A 218 15.84 4.21 3.28
N LEU A 219 14.93 3.88 4.19
CA LEU A 219 14.58 4.75 5.33
C LEU A 219 15.64 4.74 6.44
N HIS A 220 16.28 3.60 6.68
CA HIS A 220 17.12 3.39 7.87
C HIS A 220 18.57 3.00 7.55
N SER A 221 18.96 2.91 6.27
CA SER A 221 20.30 2.52 5.86
C SER A 221 20.68 3.14 4.51
N SER A 222 21.67 2.54 3.85
CA SER A 222 22.01 2.81 2.46
C SER A 222 21.95 1.52 1.65
N ILE A 223 21.42 1.62 0.44
CA ILE A 223 21.45 0.53 -0.54
C ILE A 223 22.73 0.68 -1.36
N GLY A 224 23.68 -0.23 -1.11
CA GLY A 224 24.91 -0.31 -1.89
C GLY A 224 24.70 -0.90 -3.28
N LYS A 225 25.70 -0.72 -4.16
CA LYS A 225 25.66 -1.19 -5.55
C LYS A 225 25.28 -2.67 -5.69
N ASN A 226 25.91 -3.56 -4.91
CA ASN A 226 25.67 -5.00 -5.03
C ASN A 226 24.22 -5.38 -4.70
N LEU A 227 23.70 -4.87 -3.59
CA LEU A 227 22.30 -5.12 -3.20
C LEU A 227 21.32 -4.57 -4.25
N ARG A 228 21.62 -3.39 -4.81
CA ARG A 228 20.81 -2.84 -5.91
C ARG A 228 20.82 -3.78 -7.11
N GLU A 229 21.98 -4.29 -7.51
CA GLU A 229 22.10 -5.22 -8.65
C GLU A 229 21.37 -6.54 -8.40
N ASP A 230 21.46 -7.09 -7.18
CA ASP A 230 20.75 -8.32 -6.79
C ASP A 230 19.23 -8.15 -6.85
N VAL A 231 18.70 -7.04 -6.30
CA VAL A 231 17.26 -6.75 -6.34
C VAL A 231 16.78 -6.55 -7.78
N LEU A 232 17.56 -5.87 -8.61
CA LEU A 232 17.20 -5.68 -10.02
C LEU A 232 17.22 -6.99 -10.81
N ALA A 233 18.15 -7.91 -10.50
CA ALA A 233 18.16 -9.24 -11.08
C ALA A 233 16.89 -10.01 -10.69
N TYR A 234 16.49 -9.98 -9.42
CA TYR A 234 15.23 -10.56 -8.99
C TYR A 234 14.01 -9.95 -9.71
N LEU A 235 13.94 -8.62 -9.81
CA LEU A 235 12.84 -7.93 -10.48
C LEU A 235 12.77 -8.24 -11.99
N LEU A 236 13.91 -8.52 -12.63
CA LEU A 236 13.95 -9.02 -14.01
C LEU A 236 13.41 -10.45 -14.13
N ASP A 237 13.57 -11.29 -13.12
CA ASP A 237 13.04 -12.66 -13.10
C ASP A 237 11.53 -12.73 -12.84
N VAL A 238 10.97 -11.76 -12.11
CA VAL A 238 9.53 -11.68 -11.81
C VAL A 238 8.75 -10.73 -12.72
N ARG A 239 9.38 -10.16 -13.75
CA ARG A 239 8.63 -9.42 -14.78
C ARG A 239 7.79 -10.40 -15.59
N GLY A 240 6.50 -10.14 -15.71
CA GLY A 240 5.57 -10.97 -16.46
C GLY A 240 5.49 -10.57 -17.94
N ASP A 241 5.21 -11.54 -18.80
CA ASP A 241 4.99 -11.30 -20.23
C ASP A 241 3.78 -10.40 -20.51
N GLU A 242 2.79 -10.40 -19.59
CA GLU A 242 1.60 -9.53 -19.63
C GLU A 242 1.95 -8.04 -19.50
N GLY A 243 3.17 -7.69 -19.06
CA GLY A 243 3.62 -6.31 -18.89
C GLY A 243 3.60 -5.79 -17.45
N GLY A 244 3.18 -6.62 -16.49
CA GLY A 244 3.27 -6.33 -15.06
C GLY A 244 4.34 -7.16 -14.34
N PHE A 245 4.28 -7.20 -13.01
CA PHE A 245 5.12 -8.07 -12.18
C PHE A 245 4.31 -9.21 -11.59
N GLN A 246 4.94 -10.39 -11.50
CA GLN A 246 4.44 -11.57 -10.82
C GLN A 246 4.70 -11.46 -9.32
N ALA A 247 3.90 -12.14 -8.49
CA ALA A 247 4.13 -12.16 -7.04
C ALA A 247 5.44 -12.85 -6.62
N ASN A 248 5.86 -13.86 -7.38
CA ASN A 248 7.15 -14.54 -7.28
C ASN A 248 7.37 -15.42 -8.52
N THR A 249 8.55 -16.00 -8.66
CA THR A 249 8.98 -16.82 -9.83
C THR A 249 8.16 -18.11 -10.07
N ARG A 250 7.19 -18.46 -9.21
CA ARG A 250 6.27 -19.60 -9.43
C ARG A 250 4.89 -19.17 -9.91
N ILE A 251 4.54 -17.91 -9.83
CA ILE A 251 3.24 -17.41 -10.25
C ILE A 251 3.38 -16.94 -11.70
N PRO A 252 2.72 -17.60 -12.67
CA PRO A 252 2.97 -17.32 -14.09
C PRO A 252 2.22 -16.09 -14.61
N PHE A 253 1.48 -15.38 -13.75
CA PHE A 253 0.63 -14.24 -14.12
C PHE A 253 1.00 -13.02 -13.30
N ALA A 254 0.88 -11.84 -13.91
CA ALA A 254 1.05 -10.58 -13.21
C ALA A 254 -0.23 -10.20 -12.44
N ASP A 255 -0.05 -9.41 -11.38
CA ASP A 255 -1.16 -8.84 -10.61
C ASP A 255 -0.89 -7.35 -10.27
N THR A 256 -1.93 -6.57 -9.99
CA THR A 256 -1.78 -5.12 -9.77
C THR A 256 -1.00 -4.78 -8.50
N LEU A 257 -1.09 -5.59 -7.44
CA LEU A 257 -0.34 -5.40 -6.20
C LEU A 257 1.17 -5.56 -6.44
N SER A 258 1.58 -6.70 -6.99
CA SER A 258 2.98 -6.99 -7.32
C SER A 258 3.51 -6.01 -8.36
N THR A 259 2.66 -5.59 -9.31
CA THR A 259 3.03 -4.58 -10.31
C THR A 259 3.29 -3.22 -9.68
N PHE A 260 2.43 -2.78 -8.76
CA PHE A 260 2.61 -1.53 -8.04
C PHE A 260 3.91 -1.54 -7.22
N THR A 261 4.11 -2.57 -6.39
CA THR A 261 5.27 -2.65 -5.48
C THR A 261 6.57 -2.86 -6.25
N GLY A 262 6.56 -3.72 -7.28
CA GLY A 262 7.71 -3.96 -8.16
C GLY A 262 8.11 -2.72 -8.94
N TYR A 263 7.14 -2.00 -9.53
CA TYR A 263 7.43 -0.76 -10.25
C TYR A 263 7.89 0.35 -9.32
N LEU A 264 7.28 0.53 -8.14
CA LEU A 264 7.75 1.47 -7.14
C LEU A 264 9.20 1.19 -6.74
N THR A 265 9.55 -0.08 -6.51
CA THR A 265 10.93 -0.51 -6.21
C THR A 265 11.88 -0.15 -7.36
N CYS A 266 11.46 -0.36 -8.61
CA CYS A 266 12.24 0.05 -9.78
C CYS A 266 12.49 1.57 -9.78
N LEU A 267 11.50 2.38 -9.41
CA LEU A 267 11.63 3.83 -9.32
C LEU A 267 12.59 4.26 -8.20
N ASP A 268 12.47 3.66 -7.02
CA ASP A 268 13.32 3.96 -5.86
C ASP A 268 14.77 3.55 -6.10
N LEU A 269 15.01 2.53 -6.93
CA LEU A 269 16.35 2.10 -7.37
C LEU A 269 16.81 2.77 -8.67
N GLU A 270 16.10 3.77 -9.19
CA GLU A 270 16.42 4.48 -10.42
C GLU A 270 16.61 3.54 -11.64
N ALA A 271 15.73 2.54 -11.77
CA ALA A 271 15.79 1.47 -12.77
C ALA A 271 14.46 1.31 -13.51
N ARG A 272 14.00 2.39 -14.16
CA ARG A 272 12.69 2.47 -14.84
C ARG A 272 12.51 1.46 -15.97
N ASP A 273 13.60 0.99 -16.56
CA ASP A 273 13.58 0.20 -17.80
C ASP A 273 13.55 -1.32 -17.56
N VAL A 274 13.37 -1.78 -16.32
CA VAL A 274 13.20 -3.22 -15.99
C VAL A 274 12.01 -3.81 -16.76
N VAL A 275 10.92 -3.04 -16.83
CA VAL A 275 9.75 -3.28 -17.68
C VAL A 275 9.40 -1.98 -18.38
N ASP A 276 9.13 -2.03 -19.68
CA ASP A 276 8.67 -0.86 -20.44
C ASP A 276 7.44 -0.23 -19.76
N PRO A 277 7.50 1.04 -19.31
CA PRO A 277 6.38 1.73 -18.67
C PRO A 277 5.07 1.68 -19.49
N LYS A 278 5.15 1.66 -20.83
CA LYS A 278 3.96 1.54 -21.68
C LYS A 278 3.29 0.17 -21.57
N ARG A 279 4.07 -0.89 -21.37
CA ARG A 279 3.53 -2.25 -21.16
C ARG A 279 2.86 -2.36 -19.80
N ILE A 280 3.44 -1.75 -18.76
CA ILE A 280 2.81 -1.67 -17.44
C ILE A 280 1.47 -0.93 -17.55
N GLU A 281 1.45 0.22 -18.22
CA GLU A 281 0.23 0.98 -18.43
C GLU A 281 -0.85 0.18 -19.17
N GLN A 282 -0.48 -0.48 -20.28
CA GLN A 282 -1.40 -1.32 -21.06
C GLN A 282 -1.95 -2.48 -20.23
N PHE A 283 -1.10 -3.15 -19.46
CA PHE A 283 -1.51 -4.23 -18.55
C PHE A 283 -2.53 -3.72 -17.53
N VAL A 284 -2.21 -2.66 -16.79
CA VAL A 284 -3.09 -2.15 -15.73
C VAL A 284 -4.41 -1.63 -16.31
N LEU A 285 -4.39 -0.91 -17.43
CA LEU A 285 -5.62 -0.44 -18.09
C LEU A 285 -6.47 -1.60 -18.64
N SER A 286 -5.88 -2.75 -19.00
CA SER A 286 -6.65 -3.93 -19.40
C SER A 286 -7.48 -4.56 -18.26
N LEU A 287 -7.17 -4.21 -17.02
CA LEU A 287 -7.88 -4.67 -15.82
C LEU A 287 -8.98 -3.71 -15.36
N GLU A 288 -9.07 -2.53 -15.98
CA GLU A 288 -10.08 -1.52 -15.69
C GLU A 288 -11.50 -2.04 -15.97
N GLN A 289 -12.44 -1.75 -15.07
CA GLN A 289 -13.85 -2.08 -15.28
C GLN A 289 -14.64 -0.89 -15.84
N PRO A 290 -15.63 -1.10 -16.73
CA PRO A 290 -16.41 -0.02 -17.33
C PRO A 290 -17.18 0.85 -16.31
N GLN A 291 -17.52 0.29 -15.15
CA GLN A 291 -18.22 0.97 -14.06
C GLN A 291 -17.26 1.64 -13.06
N GLY A 292 -15.94 1.51 -13.27
CA GLY A 292 -14.91 1.91 -12.33
C GLY A 292 -14.38 0.74 -11.52
N GLY A 293 -13.21 0.96 -10.92
CA GLY A 293 -12.41 -0.07 -10.25
C GLY A 293 -11.52 -0.89 -11.19
N PHE A 294 -10.64 -1.69 -10.59
CA PHE A 294 -9.72 -2.58 -11.30
C PHE A 294 -9.70 -3.97 -10.68
N ARG A 295 -9.59 -4.98 -11.54
CA ARG A 295 -9.37 -6.38 -11.14
C ARG A 295 -7.93 -6.56 -10.67
N ALA A 296 -7.68 -7.57 -9.82
CA ALA A 296 -6.31 -7.88 -9.39
C ALA A 296 -5.43 -8.39 -10.53
N ALA A 297 -6.01 -9.25 -11.38
CA ALA A 297 -5.32 -9.91 -12.47
C ALA A 297 -6.30 -10.25 -13.60
N SER A 298 -5.78 -10.68 -14.75
CA SER A 298 -6.57 -10.96 -15.96
C SER A 298 -7.65 -12.04 -15.75
N TRP A 299 -7.37 -13.02 -14.91
CA TRP A 299 -8.26 -14.12 -14.54
C TRP A 299 -9.23 -13.79 -13.41
N ASP A 300 -8.98 -12.73 -12.65
CA ASP A 300 -9.86 -12.34 -11.54
C ASP A 300 -11.22 -11.88 -12.11
N GLN A 301 -12.28 -12.17 -11.36
CA GLN A 301 -13.66 -11.79 -11.70
C GLN A 301 -14.19 -10.75 -10.71
N ALA A 302 -13.51 -10.56 -9.58
CA ALA A 302 -13.90 -9.59 -8.57
C ALA A 302 -13.12 -8.28 -8.74
N THR A 303 -13.75 -7.22 -8.26
CA THR A 303 -13.15 -5.90 -8.10
C THR A 303 -13.37 -5.48 -6.65
N ASP A 304 -12.36 -4.87 -6.04
CA ASP A 304 -12.42 -4.33 -4.68
C ASP A 304 -11.63 -3.02 -4.61
N VAL A 305 -11.64 -2.37 -3.44
CA VAL A 305 -10.93 -1.11 -3.23
C VAL A 305 -9.41 -1.27 -3.11
N GLU A 306 -8.90 -2.44 -2.70
CA GLU A 306 -7.47 -2.72 -2.51
C GLU A 306 -6.74 -2.79 -3.86
N TYR A 307 -7.17 -3.68 -4.75
CA TYR A 307 -6.55 -3.83 -6.07
C TYR A 307 -6.87 -2.66 -7.00
N THR A 308 -8.00 -1.98 -6.76
CA THR A 308 -8.27 -0.66 -7.36
C THR A 308 -7.21 0.37 -6.94
N PHE A 309 -6.87 0.43 -5.65
CA PHE A 309 -5.80 1.32 -5.19
C PHE A 309 -4.46 0.96 -5.86
N TYR A 310 -4.07 -0.31 -5.92
CA TYR A 310 -2.79 -0.68 -6.54
C TYR A 310 -2.71 -0.34 -8.03
N ALA A 311 -3.81 -0.54 -8.77
CA ALA A 311 -3.91 -0.13 -10.17
C ALA A 311 -3.78 1.40 -10.32
N LEU A 312 -4.59 2.17 -9.57
CA LEU A 312 -4.54 3.63 -9.57
C LEU A 312 -3.16 4.16 -9.13
N GLY A 313 -2.56 3.53 -8.13
CA GLY A 313 -1.21 3.80 -7.66
C GLY A 313 -0.18 3.62 -8.77
N THR A 314 -0.24 2.51 -9.50
CA THR A 314 0.68 2.22 -10.61
C THR A 314 0.54 3.26 -11.72
N LEU A 315 -0.69 3.57 -12.12
CA LEU A 315 -0.98 4.57 -13.16
C LEU A 315 -0.54 5.97 -12.71
N GLY A 316 -0.78 6.33 -11.45
CA GLY A 316 -0.28 7.56 -10.85
C GLY A 316 1.25 7.66 -10.89
N LEU A 317 1.96 6.59 -10.53
CA LEU A 317 3.43 6.56 -10.63
C LEU A 317 3.92 6.75 -12.07
N LEU A 318 3.34 6.02 -13.02
CA LEU A 318 3.67 6.11 -14.46
C LEU A 318 3.45 7.52 -15.00
N TRP A 319 2.39 8.20 -14.56
CA TRP A 319 1.99 9.48 -15.12
C TRP A 319 2.59 10.66 -14.34
N SER A 320 3.16 10.42 -13.15
CA SER A 320 3.76 11.45 -12.30
C SER A 320 4.97 12.17 -12.90
N ASP A 321 5.57 11.58 -13.95
CA ASP A 321 6.71 12.09 -14.69
C ASP A 321 6.32 12.64 -16.09
N ARG A 322 5.03 12.63 -16.44
CA ARG A 322 4.55 13.22 -17.70
C ARG A 322 4.57 14.75 -17.60
N PRO A 323 4.97 15.48 -18.65
CA PRO A 323 4.82 16.92 -18.69
C PRO A 323 3.33 17.26 -18.55
N SER A 324 2.99 18.22 -17.69
CA SER A 324 1.61 18.69 -17.61
C SER A 324 1.19 19.31 -18.94
N ALA A 325 -0.05 19.07 -19.36
CA ALA A 325 -0.60 19.66 -20.59
C ALA A 325 -0.46 21.20 -20.62
N THR A 326 -0.42 21.83 -19.45
CA THR A 326 -0.20 23.28 -19.27
C THR A 326 1.23 23.73 -19.60
N SER A 327 2.22 22.84 -19.53
CA SER A 327 3.63 23.14 -19.83
C SER A 327 3.98 23.05 -21.32
N ALA A 328 3.08 22.52 -22.15
CA ALA A 328 3.26 22.43 -23.61
C ALA A 328 2.82 23.70 -24.37
N ILE A 329 2.16 24.66 -23.70
CA ILE A 329 1.68 25.91 -24.32
C ILE A 329 2.74 27.04 -24.28
N HIS A 330 3.88 26.80 -23.62
CA HIS A 330 4.99 27.75 -23.51
C HIS A 330 6.33 27.23 -24.08
N ARG A 331 6.29 26.33 -25.07
CA ARG A 331 7.45 26.01 -25.92
C ARG A 331 7.14 26.26 -27.38
#